data_AF-A0A8C3MDZ0-F1
#
_entry.id   AF-A0A8C3MDZ0-F1
#
_cell.length_a   1.000
_cell.length_b   1.000
_cell.length_c   1.000
_cell.angle_alpha   90.00
_cell.angle_beta   90.00
_cell.angle_gamma   90.00
#
_symmetry.space_group_name_H-M   'P 1'
#
loop_
_entity.id
_entity.type
_entity.pdbx_description
1 polymer ?
#
loop_
_entity_poly.entity_id
_entity_poly.type
_entity_poly.pdbx_seq_one_letter_code
_entity_poly.pdbx_strand_id
1 'polypeptide(L)'
;MLGRVLGGGLRGRGPGAPHNPPARAAADQTPPDLARERCKAVTSFYHQPAIDAAAERPSVRLTPTTMLYSGRSQDGSHILKSARYLQQELPVCIAHRIQGFRNLPFIIGCNPTILHVHELYIRAFQKLSDFPPIQVRSDESQYCALLRQLLEDHKDVVTLLAEGLRECRRHIQDERLLRPFLDKTLTSRLGMRMLAAHHLALHEDKPDFVGIICTRLSPKKLIEKWVDFSRRLCEHQYGNAPRVRINRPGAWRFPFIPLPLDYVLPELLKNAMRATMESHLDTPYNVPDIVVTIANNDIDLDLGPGRWHPHELLDKVTEYHFSTAEASAQDPRLGGPFRTLMDASGQPGPMHGSGTPTQIRDPHPNPGQTPKIGDRPQKLGTTPGKFGMCPGLGFGGI
;
A
#
# COMPACT_ATOMS: atom_id res chain seq x y z
N MET A 1 62.81 -2.46 18.80
CA MET A 1 63.97 -1.79 19.43
C MET A 1 63.41 -0.75 20.40
N LEU A 2 63.24 -1.05 21.71
CA LEU A 2 64.29 -0.98 22.76
C LEU A 2 65.09 0.32 22.63
N GLY A 3 65.13 1.27 23.55
CA GLY A 3 64.71 1.40 24.94
C GLY A 3 65.57 2.51 25.56
N ARG A 4 65.19 3.11 26.70
CA ARG A 4 66.13 3.69 27.69
C ARG A 4 65.38 4.11 28.97
N VAL A 5 65.61 3.42 30.09
CA VAL A 5 66.56 3.72 31.20
C VAL A 5 65.91 4.69 32.21
N LEU A 6 65.38 4.25 33.36
CA LEU A 6 65.94 3.70 34.61
C LEU A 6 66.67 4.71 35.52
N GLY A 7 66.22 4.74 36.79
CA GLY A 7 66.91 5.26 37.98
C GLY A 7 65.93 6.01 38.88
N GLY A 8 65.71 5.70 40.16
CA GLY A 8 66.29 4.77 41.12
C GLY A 8 65.94 5.28 42.52
N GLY A 9 65.77 4.39 43.52
CA GLY A 9 65.66 4.80 44.93
C GLY A 9 64.74 3.95 45.80
N LEU A 10 65.29 2.91 46.43
CA LEU A 10 64.68 2.08 47.47
C LEU A 10 64.93 2.67 48.86
N ARG A 11 63.92 2.69 49.75
CA ARG A 11 64.10 2.57 51.22
C ARG A 11 62.86 2.00 51.92
N GLY A 12 63.08 0.98 52.75
CA GLY A 12 62.37 0.77 54.02
C GLY A 12 61.18 -0.21 54.03
N ARG A 13 61.35 -1.34 54.71
CA ARG A 13 60.38 -2.45 54.89
C ARG A 13 59.88 -2.46 56.35
N GLY A 14 58.58 -2.69 56.59
CA GLY A 14 58.00 -3.03 57.90
C GLY A 14 56.47 -3.27 57.79
N PRO A 15 55.87 -4.25 58.51
CA PRO A 15 54.72 -5.03 58.00
C PRO A 15 53.38 -4.84 58.74
N GLY A 16 52.26 -5.10 58.05
CA GLY A 16 51.06 -5.73 58.64
C GLY A 16 49.68 -5.10 58.37
N ALA A 17 48.77 -5.93 57.83
CA ALA A 17 47.28 -5.86 57.80
C ALA A 17 46.60 -5.13 56.61
N PRO A 18 45.38 -5.54 56.18
CA PRO A 18 45.18 -6.29 54.94
C PRO A 18 44.28 -5.59 53.88
N HIS A 19 44.27 -6.21 52.69
CA HIS A 19 43.55 -5.90 51.46
C HIS A 19 42.11 -5.36 51.57
N ASN A 20 41.83 -4.32 50.77
CA ASN A 20 40.49 -4.01 50.23
C ASN A 20 40.63 -3.86 48.69
N PRO A 21 39.85 -4.57 47.85
CA PRO A 21 39.90 -4.42 46.40
C PRO A 21 39.17 -3.14 45.93
N PRO A 22 39.57 -2.52 44.80
CA PRO A 22 38.95 -1.31 44.29
C PRO A 22 37.57 -1.57 43.67
N ALA A 23 36.74 -0.54 43.75
CA ALA A 23 35.31 -0.52 43.46
C ALA A 23 34.92 -1.04 42.07
N ARG A 24 33.84 -1.84 42.04
CA ARG A 24 33.12 -2.27 40.83
C ARG A 24 32.51 -1.06 40.11
N ALA A 25 32.52 -1.19 38.79
CA ALA A 25 31.89 -0.31 37.81
C ALA A 25 30.51 0.22 38.25
N ALA A 26 30.29 1.52 38.00
CA ALA A 26 29.00 2.17 38.12
C ALA A 26 27.99 1.46 37.22
N ALA A 27 27.09 0.69 37.83
CA ALA A 27 25.90 0.19 37.18
C ALA A 27 24.98 1.38 36.91
N ASP A 28 24.56 1.49 35.65
CA ASP A 28 23.55 2.42 35.15
C ASP A 28 22.21 2.17 35.88
N GLN A 29 21.97 2.93 36.94
CA GLN A 29 20.75 2.83 37.75
C GLN A 29 19.64 3.64 37.08
N THR A 30 19.03 3.09 36.02
CA THR A 30 17.70 3.54 35.60
C THR A 30 16.71 3.33 36.77
N PRO A 31 15.97 4.35 37.22
CA PRO A 31 15.03 4.21 38.33
C PRO A 31 14.01 3.09 38.08
N PRO A 32 13.73 2.22 39.07
CA PRO A 32 12.83 1.07 38.90
C PRO A 32 11.39 1.48 38.52
N ASP A 33 10.97 2.69 38.86
CA ASP A 33 9.65 3.21 38.52
C ASP A 33 9.49 3.53 37.04
N LEU A 34 10.52 4.08 36.38
CA LEU A 34 10.49 4.34 34.93
C LEU A 34 10.53 3.04 34.11
N ALA A 35 11.29 2.04 34.58
CA ALA A 35 11.30 0.72 33.96
C ALA A 35 9.94 0.02 34.14
N ARG A 36 9.30 0.14 35.33
CA ARG A 36 7.99 -0.45 35.62
C ARG A 36 6.85 0.26 34.89
N GLU A 37 6.93 1.59 34.70
CA GLU A 37 6.00 2.36 33.88
C GLU A 37 6.16 2.03 32.39
N ARG A 38 7.39 1.91 31.89
CA ARG A 38 7.65 1.42 30.51
C ARG A 38 7.15 -0.01 30.33
N CYS A 39 7.37 -0.91 31.29
CA CYS A 39 6.84 -2.26 31.23
C CYS A 39 5.31 -2.29 31.30
N LYS A 40 4.64 -1.47 32.12
CA LYS A 40 3.18 -1.36 32.12
C LYS A 40 2.64 -0.76 30.82
N ALA A 41 3.30 0.25 30.27
CA ALA A 41 2.95 0.83 28.97
C ALA A 41 3.10 -0.22 27.85
N VAL A 42 4.18 -1.00 27.86
CA VAL A 42 4.42 -2.10 26.90
C VAL A 42 3.41 -3.25 27.11
N THR A 43 3.11 -3.67 28.33
CA THR A 43 2.10 -4.72 28.59
C THR A 43 0.70 -4.24 28.19
N SER A 44 0.33 -2.98 28.45
CA SER A 44 -0.92 -2.36 27.97
C SER A 44 -0.96 -2.17 26.45
N PHE A 45 0.20 -2.14 25.79
CA PHE A 45 0.33 -1.98 24.34
C PHE A 45 -0.03 -3.28 23.60
N TYR A 46 0.31 -4.43 24.18
CA TYR A 46 0.04 -5.74 23.60
C TYR A 46 -1.18 -6.45 24.20
N HIS A 47 -1.58 -6.12 25.43
CA HIS A 47 -2.72 -6.73 26.11
C HIS A 47 -3.94 -5.81 26.00
N GLN A 48 -4.65 -5.90 24.88
CA GLN A 48 -5.84 -5.10 24.60
C GLN A 48 -7.01 -6.03 24.25
N PRO A 49 -7.75 -6.53 25.26
CA PRO A 49 -8.74 -7.60 25.09
C PRO A 49 -9.83 -7.29 24.07
N ALA A 50 -10.21 -6.01 23.94
CA ALA A 50 -11.19 -5.57 22.96
C ALA A 50 -10.68 -5.74 21.51
N ILE A 51 -9.39 -5.50 21.27
CA ILE A 51 -8.76 -5.71 19.96
C ILE A 51 -8.65 -7.19 19.67
N ASP A 52 -8.24 -7.99 20.66
CA ASP A 52 -8.08 -9.43 20.51
C ASP A 52 -9.43 -10.09 20.17
N ALA A 53 -10.48 -9.75 20.93
CA ALA A 53 -11.85 -10.22 20.67
C ALA A 53 -12.41 -9.76 19.31
N ALA A 54 -12.03 -8.57 18.83
CA ALA A 54 -12.42 -8.10 17.51
C ALA A 54 -11.66 -8.82 16.38
N ALA A 55 -10.39 -9.18 16.61
CA ALA A 55 -9.55 -9.91 15.66
C ALA A 55 -9.92 -11.39 15.50
N GLU A 56 -10.68 -11.96 16.43
CA GLU A 56 -11.25 -13.31 16.31
C GLU A 56 -12.48 -13.36 15.39
N ARG A 57 -13.12 -12.21 15.13
CA ARG A 57 -14.32 -12.15 14.30
C ARG A 57 -13.97 -12.35 12.82
N PRO A 58 -14.74 -13.15 12.07
CA PRO A 58 -14.49 -13.32 10.65
C PRO A 58 -14.67 -11.98 9.91
N SER A 59 -13.69 -11.59 9.10
CA SER A 59 -13.84 -10.45 8.21
C SER A 59 -14.84 -10.78 7.11
N VAL A 60 -15.87 -9.95 6.91
CA VAL A 60 -16.78 -10.12 5.79
C VAL A 60 -16.07 -9.70 4.50
N ARG A 61 -15.97 -10.62 3.53
CA ARG A 61 -15.43 -10.29 2.20
C ARG A 61 -16.45 -9.45 1.45
N LEU A 62 -16.22 -8.15 1.44
CA LEU A 62 -17.00 -7.22 0.63
C LEU A 62 -16.70 -7.42 -0.85
N THR A 63 -17.73 -7.78 -1.60
CA THR A 63 -17.68 -7.70 -3.06
C THR A 63 -18.25 -6.36 -3.50
N PRO A 64 -17.84 -5.83 -4.67
CA PRO A 64 -18.50 -4.67 -5.29
C PRO A 64 -20.03 -4.83 -5.35
N THR A 65 -20.52 -6.07 -5.51
CA THR A 65 -21.94 -6.43 -5.48
C THR A 65 -22.59 -6.21 -4.11
N THR A 66 -21.86 -6.46 -3.02
CA THR A 66 -22.32 -6.17 -1.66
C THR A 66 -22.36 -4.66 -1.39
N MET A 67 -21.43 -3.89 -1.97
CA MET A 67 -21.43 -2.42 -1.93
C MET A 67 -22.52 -1.80 -2.81
N LEU A 68 -22.99 -2.48 -3.86
CA LEU A 68 -24.08 -2.02 -4.74
C LEU A 68 -25.47 -2.12 -4.09
N TYR A 69 -25.61 -2.84 -2.97
CA TYR A 69 -26.90 -3.04 -2.30
C TYR A 69 -27.38 -1.85 -1.45
N SER A 70 -26.61 -0.75 -1.41
CA SER A 70 -27.04 0.57 -0.93
C SER A 70 -27.81 1.30 -2.04
N GLY A 71 -28.93 0.72 -2.48
CA GLY A 71 -29.86 1.39 -3.39
C GLY A 71 -30.28 2.75 -2.83
N ARG A 72 -30.30 3.79 -3.68
CA ARG A 72 -30.74 5.15 -3.29
C ARG A 72 -32.20 5.06 -2.83
N SER A 73 -32.41 5.09 -1.52
CA SER A 73 -33.74 5.18 -0.92
C SER A 73 -34.08 6.64 -0.67
N GLN A 74 -35.26 7.09 -1.10
CA GLN A 74 -35.69 8.50 -1.02
C GLN A 74 -35.77 9.02 0.42
N ASP A 75 -35.97 8.12 1.39
CA ASP A 75 -36.01 8.41 2.83
C ASP A 75 -34.61 8.55 3.47
N GLY A 76 -33.53 8.27 2.74
CA GLY A 76 -32.15 8.26 3.26
C GLY A 76 -31.83 7.11 4.23
N SER A 77 -32.70 6.11 4.37
CA SER A 77 -32.46 4.96 5.27
C SER A 77 -31.24 4.12 4.86
N HIS A 78 -30.93 4.11 3.56
CA HIS A 78 -29.75 3.47 3.00
C HIS A 78 -28.43 4.05 3.56
N ILE A 79 -28.40 5.33 3.91
CA ILE A 79 -27.22 5.99 4.50
C ILE A 79 -27.00 5.49 5.93
N LEU A 80 -28.05 5.45 6.75
CA LEU A 80 -27.98 4.91 8.11
C LEU A 80 -27.61 3.43 8.12
N LYS A 81 -28.13 2.64 7.18
CA LYS A 81 -27.76 1.23 7.01
C LYS A 81 -26.28 1.09 6.64
N SER A 82 -25.78 1.93 5.74
CA SER A 82 -24.36 1.97 5.37
C SER A 82 -23.48 2.37 6.55
N ALA A 83 -23.86 3.38 7.33
CA ALA A 83 -23.11 3.83 8.49
C ALA A 83 -22.99 2.75 9.56
N ARG A 84 -24.10 2.08 9.91
CA ARG A 84 -24.13 0.96 10.86
C ARG A 84 -23.30 -0.23 10.39
N TYR A 85 -23.29 -0.50 9.08
CA TYR A 85 -22.44 -1.52 8.50
C TYR A 85 -20.95 -1.19 8.69
N LEU A 86 -20.53 0.04 8.38
CA LEU A 86 -19.15 0.48 8.62
C LEU A 86 -18.77 0.44 10.11
N GLN A 87 -19.69 0.82 11.00
CA GLN A 87 -19.47 0.75 12.45
C GLN A 87 -19.19 -0.67 12.95
N GLN A 88 -19.73 -1.70 12.29
CA GLN A 88 -19.47 -3.10 12.64
C GLN A 88 -18.19 -3.64 12.00
N GLU A 89 -17.92 -3.28 10.74
CA GLU A 89 -16.84 -3.89 9.95
C GLU A 89 -15.47 -3.24 10.13
N LEU A 90 -15.40 -1.90 10.21
CA LEU A 90 -14.11 -1.19 10.26
C LEU A 90 -13.28 -1.56 11.51
N PRO A 91 -13.84 -1.66 12.73
CA PRO A 91 -13.09 -2.12 13.90
C PRO A 91 -12.47 -3.50 13.71
N VAL A 92 -13.22 -4.46 13.13
CA VAL A 92 -12.75 -5.83 12.86
C VAL A 92 -11.61 -5.82 11.85
N CYS A 93 -11.76 -5.07 10.75
CA CYS A 93 -10.71 -4.93 9.74
C CYS A 93 -9.42 -4.35 10.32
N ILE A 94 -9.54 -3.33 11.17
CA ILE A 94 -8.40 -2.70 11.85
C ILE A 94 -7.77 -3.64 12.87
N ALA A 95 -8.55 -4.37 13.66
CA ALA A 95 -8.05 -5.33 14.62
C ALA A 95 -7.16 -6.40 13.94
N HIS A 96 -7.59 -6.92 12.79
CA HIS A 96 -6.77 -7.80 11.96
C HIS A 96 -5.46 -7.16 11.46
N ARG A 97 -5.43 -5.84 11.25
CA ARG A 97 -4.19 -5.12 10.90
C ARG A 97 -3.28 -5.01 12.12
N ILE A 98 -3.81 -4.63 13.27
CA ILE A 98 -3.07 -4.55 14.54
C ILE A 98 -2.41 -5.90 14.86
N GLN A 99 -3.15 -7.01 14.73
CA GLN A 99 -2.60 -8.35 14.90
C GLN A 99 -1.46 -8.64 13.90
N GLY A 100 -1.60 -8.16 12.66
CA GLY A 100 -0.53 -8.23 11.66
C GLY A 100 0.75 -7.52 12.11
N PHE A 101 0.64 -6.33 12.70
CA PHE A 101 1.80 -5.61 13.27
C PHE A 101 2.41 -6.35 14.47
N ARG A 102 1.58 -6.92 15.35
CA ARG A 102 2.04 -7.71 16.50
C ARG A 102 2.78 -8.98 16.11
N ASN A 103 2.48 -9.53 14.93
CA ASN A 103 3.13 -10.73 14.38
C ASN A 103 4.38 -10.43 13.56
N LEU A 104 4.78 -9.16 13.40
CA LEU A 104 6.03 -8.82 12.73
C LEU A 104 7.23 -9.31 13.56
N PRO A 105 8.35 -9.67 12.90
CA PRO A 105 9.62 -9.90 13.59
C PRO A 105 9.96 -8.73 14.53
N PHE A 106 10.39 -9.04 15.75
CA PHE A 106 10.61 -8.05 16.81
C PHE A 106 11.48 -6.87 16.36
N ILE A 107 12.56 -7.15 15.62
CA ILE A 107 13.47 -6.12 15.09
C ILE A 107 12.78 -5.11 14.15
N ILE A 108 11.72 -5.53 13.46
CA ILE A 108 10.92 -4.69 12.58
C ILE A 108 9.85 -3.94 13.39
N GLY A 109 9.18 -4.65 14.31
CA GLY A 109 8.16 -4.04 15.19
C GLY A 109 8.71 -2.94 16.09
N CYS A 110 10.01 -2.99 16.43
CA CYS A 110 10.69 -1.95 17.21
C CYS A 110 11.16 -0.74 16.39
N ASN A 111 11.05 -0.75 15.06
CA ASN A 111 11.37 0.44 14.27
C ASN A 111 10.41 1.58 14.63
N PRO A 112 10.90 2.79 14.94
CA PRO A 112 10.05 3.90 15.38
C PRO A 112 8.94 4.26 14.38
N THR A 113 9.23 4.21 13.08
CA THR A 113 8.27 4.49 12.01
C THR A 113 7.20 3.40 11.91
N ILE A 114 7.58 2.13 12.01
CA ILE A 114 6.63 1.01 12.05
C ILE A 114 5.76 1.06 13.32
N LEU A 115 6.36 1.39 14.46
CA LEU A 115 5.65 1.55 15.73
C LEU A 115 4.65 2.70 15.65
N HIS A 116 5.03 3.82 15.03
CA HIS A 116 4.11 4.93 14.79
C HIS A 116 2.89 4.52 13.96
N VAL A 117 3.09 3.78 12.87
CA VAL A 117 1.98 3.26 12.07
C VAL A 117 1.10 2.29 12.88
N HIS A 118 1.71 1.42 13.69
CA HIS A 118 0.99 0.52 14.57
C HIS A 118 0.11 1.29 15.58
N GLU A 119 0.63 2.37 16.17
CA GLU A 119 -0.14 3.25 17.04
C GLU A 119 -1.31 3.94 16.33
N LEU A 120 -1.12 4.38 15.08
CA LEU A 120 -2.21 4.96 14.28
C LEU A 120 -3.39 3.99 14.16
N TYR A 121 -3.11 2.71 13.88
CA TYR A 121 -4.14 1.67 13.81
C TYR A 121 -4.82 1.42 15.17
N ILE A 122 -4.06 1.39 16.28
CA ILE A 122 -4.63 1.25 17.64
C ILE A 122 -5.56 2.43 17.95
N ARG A 123 -5.13 3.67 17.69
CA ARG A 123 -5.95 4.87 17.91
C ARG A 123 -7.20 4.86 17.03
N ALA A 124 -7.09 4.41 15.78
CA ALA A 124 -8.24 4.26 14.88
C ALA A 124 -9.25 3.25 15.44
N PHE A 125 -8.78 2.09 15.93
CA PHE A 125 -9.63 1.09 16.56
C PHE A 125 -10.39 1.65 17.76
N GLN A 126 -9.69 2.35 18.66
CA GLN A 126 -10.29 2.99 19.84
C GLN A 126 -11.38 3.97 19.43
N LYS A 127 -11.05 4.94 18.57
CA LYS A 127 -12.02 5.95 18.09
C LYS A 127 -13.27 5.33 17.45
N LEU A 128 -13.11 4.25 16.69
CA LEU A 128 -14.23 3.56 16.03
C LEU A 128 -15.06 2.71 16.99
N SER A 129 -14.41 2.06 17.96
CA SER A 129 -15.08 1.19 18.93
C SER A 129 -15.79 1.98 20.02
N ASP A 130 -15.25 3.13 20.40
CA ASP A 130 -15.82 4.04 21.39
C ASP A 130 -16.97 4.89 20.80
N PHE A 131 -17.13 4.90 19.48
CA PHE A 131 -18.19 5.66 18.82
C PHE A 131 -19.57 5.04 19.16
N PRO A 132 -20.54 5.84 19.66
CA PRO A 132 -21.82 5.32 20.11
C PRO A 132 -22.65 4.71 18.96
N PRO A 133 -23.54 3.74 19.22
CA PRO A 133 -24.37 3.14 18.18
C PRO A 133 -25.13 4.18 17.34
N ILE A 134 -24.99 4.11 16.02
CA ILE A 134 -25.59 5.09 15.10
C ILE A 134 -27.09 4.83 14.97
N GLN A 135 -27.91 5.73 15.50
CA GLN A 135 -29.37 5.60 15.46
C GLN A 135 -30.03 6.63 14.56
N VAL A 136 -29.55 7.88 14.62
CA VAL A 136 -30.12 9.01 13.89
C VAL A 136 -29.13 9.63 12.92
N ARG A 137 -29.63 10.50 12.03
CA ARG A 137 -28.79 11.21 11.05
C ARG A 137 -27.72 12.10 11.70
N SER A 138 -27.97 12.64 12.89
CA SER A 138 -26.98 13.43 13.63
C SER A 138 -25.75 12.59 13.99
N ASP A 139 -25.96 11.37 14.49
CA ASP A 139 -24.87 10.43 14.83
C ASP A 139 -24.08 10.06 13.58
N GLU A 140 -24.79 9.80 12.47
CA GLU A 140 -24.18 9.48 11.19
C GLU A 140 -23.31 10.63 10.64
N SER A 141 -23.74 11.87 10.79
CA SER A 141 -22.95 13.03 10.38
C SER A 141 -21.67 13.18 11.20
N GLN A 142 -21.72 12.90 12.51
CA GLN A 142 -20.54 12.85 13.38
C GLN A 142 -19.63 11.69 12.99
N TYR A 143 -20.19 10.53 12.64
CA TYR A 143 -19.44 9.38 12.17
C TYR A 143 -18.72 9.69 10.85
N CYS A 144 -19.38 10.37 9.91
CA CYS A 144 -18.76 10.88 8.70
C CYS A 144 -17.55 11.80 8.99
N ALA A 145 -17.63 12.67 10.00
CA ALA A 145 -16.51 13.51 10.41
C ALA A 145 -15.34 12.67 10.94
N LEU A 146 -15.62 11.65 11.76
CA LEU A 146 -14.62 10.70 12.24
C LEU A 146 -13.96 9.95 11.06
N LEU A 147 -14.73 9.45 10.09
CA LEU A 147 -14.20 8.75 8.92
C LEU A 147 -13.28 9.65 8.09
N ARG A 148 -13.65 10.91 7.87
CA ARG A 148 -12.79 11.88 7.16
C ARG A 148 -11.48 12.11 7.92
N GLN A 149 -11.55 12.27 9.23
CA GLN A 149 -10.35 12.39 10.06
C GLN A 149 -9.45 11.16 9.94
N LEU A 150 -10.01 9.95 10.07
CA LEU A 150 -9.22 8.72 9.98
C LEU A 150 -8.57 8.55 8.59
N LEU A 151 -9.27 8.90 7.51
CA LEU A 151 -8.74 8.87 6.15
C LEU A 151 -7.56 9.84 5.97
N GLU A 152 -7.62 11.00 6.62
CA GLU A 152 -6.55 12.01 6.60
C GLU A 152 -5.36 11.58 7.48
N ASP A 153 -5.63 11.18 8.73
CA ASP A 153 -4.63 10.69 9.69
C ASP A 153 -3.80 9.51 9.10
N HIS A 154 -4.41 8.70 8.23
CA HIS A 154 -3.77 7.52 7.65
C HIS A 154 -3.24 7.73 6.23
N LYS A 155 -3.28 8.95 5.66
CA LYS A 155 -2.96 9.18 4.24
C LYS A 155 -1.55 8.72 3.86
N ASP A 156 -0.57 8.94 4.75
CA ASP A 156 0.86 8.70 4.53
C ASP A 156 1.34 7.31 5.00
N VAL A 157 0.43 6.45 5.48
CA VAL A 157 0.78 5.11 6.01
C VAL A 157 1.60 4.26 5.03
N VAL A 158 1.32 4.34 3.73
CA VAL A 158 2.09 3.57 2.72
C VAL A 158 3.53 4.06 2.65
N THR A 159 3.74 5.38 2.69
CA THR A 159 5.07 6.00 2.71
C THR A 159 5.83 5.64 3.97
N LEU A 160 5.18 5.74 5.14
CA LEU A 160 5.76 5.41 6.44
C LEU A 160 6.15 3.92 6.53
N LEU A 161 5.28 3.02 6.05
CA LEU A 161 5.61 1.60 5.96
C LEU A 161 6.81 1.36 5.03
N ALA A 162 6.85 2.03 3.88
CA ALA A 162 7.94 1.88 2.94
C ALA A 162 9.28 2.37 3.54
N GLU A 163 9.25 3.48 4.27
CA GLU A 163 10.41 4.05 4.95
C GLU A 163 10.91 3.15 6.09
N GLY A 164 10.03 2.78 7.03
CA GLY A 164 10.39 1.96 8.18
C GLY A 164 10.91 0.58 7.79
N LEU A 165 10.30 -0.07 6.80
CA LEU A 165 10.78 -1.37 6.31
C LEU A 165 12.12 -1.26 5.57
N ARG A 166 12.35 -0.17 4.83
CA ARG A 166 13.63 0.09 4.16
C ARG A 166 14.77 0.22 5.18
N GLU A 167 14.54 0.87 6.31
CA GLU A 167 15.53 0.98 7.40
C GLU A 167 15.83 -0.37 8.06
N CYS A 168 14.81 -1.22 8.21
CA CYS A 168 14.95 -2.56 8.76
C CYS A 168 15.59 -3.55 7.80
N ARG A 169 15.65 -3.25 6.49
CA ARG A 169 16.07 -4.18 5.43
C ARG A 169 17.40 -4.88 5.71
N ARG A 170 18.40 -4.14 6.20
CA ARG A 170 19.74 -4.68 6.54
C ARG A 170 19.74 -5.74 7.64
N HIS A 171 18.64 -5.86 8.39
CA HIS A 171 18.48 -6.77 9.51
C HIS A 171 17.57 -7.97 9.20
N ILE A 172 17.04 -8.05 7.97
CA ILE A 172 16.08 -9.07 7.55
C ILE A 172 16.81 -10.03 6.60
N GLN A 173 16.91 -11.30 7.00
CA GLN A 173 17.59 -12.32 6.19
C GLN A 173 16.71 -12.85 5.05
N ASP A 174 15.38 -12.90 5.27
CA ASP A 174 14.40 -13.34 4.28
C ASP A 174 13.33 -12.27 4.06
N GLU A 175 13.47 -11.50 2.97
CA GLU A 175 12.52 -10.46 2.58
C GLU A 175 11.12 -11.03 2.23
N ARG A 176 11.02 -12.33 1.92
CA ARG A 176 9.74 -13.00 1.64
C ARG A 176 8.80 -13.01 2.84
N LEU A 177 9.34 -12.88 4.05
CA LEU A 177 8.54 -12.78 5.28
C LEU A 177 7.70 -11.50 5.34
N LEU A 178 8.12 -10.43 4.67
CA LEU A 178 7.41 -9.14 4.68
C LEU A 178 6.28 -9.09 3.66
N ARG A 179 6.41 -9.86 2.57
CA ARG A 179 5.48 -9.80 1.45
C ARG A 179 4.04 -10.14 1.87
N PRO A 180 3.75 -11.23 2.60
CA PRO A 180 2.40 -11.51 3.10
C PRO A 180 1.85 -10.40 4.00
N PHE A 181 2.70 -9.80 4.83
CA PHE A 181 2.32 -8.68 5.68
C PHE A 181 1.93 -7.45 4.83
N LEU A 182 2.78 -7.05 3.88
CA LEU A 182 2.53 -5.90 3.01
C LEU A 182 1.30 -6.12 2.12
N ASP A 183 1.20 -7.27 1.45
CA ASP A 183 0.06 -7.61 0.61
C ASP A 183 -1.24 -7.54 1.42
N LYS A 184 -1.29 -8.17 2.59
CA LYS A 184 -2.50 -8.17 3.44
C LYS A 184 -2.80 -6.78 3.99
N THR A 185 -1.78 -6.00 4.37
CA THR A 185 -1.96 -4.66 4.97
C THR A 185 -2.39 -3.62 3.96
N LEU A 186 -1.75 -3.60 2.78
CA LEU A 186 -2.09 -2.64 1.72
C LEU A 186 -3.44 -2.94 1.08
N THR A 187 -3.77 -4.22 0.83
CA THR A 187 -5.09 -4.60 0.30
C THR A 187 -6.22 -4.33 1.29
N SER A 188 -6.03 -4.67 2.58
CA SER A 188 -6.99 -4.36 3.63
C SER A 188 -7.17 -2.85 3.79
N ARG A 189 -6.08 -2.06 3.74
CA ARG A 189 -6.14 -0.60 3.77
C ARG A 189 -6.93 -0.03 2.58
N LEU A 190 -6.69 -0.54 1.37
CA LEU A 190 -7.44 -0.13 0.18
C LEU A 190 -8.94 -0.45 0.35
N GLY A 191 -9.28 -1.65 0.84
CA GLY A 191 -10.66 -2.06 1.11
C GLY A 191 -11.37 -1.16 2.13
N MET A 192 -10.73 -0.86 3.26
CA MET A 192 -11.27 0.05 4.28
C MET A 192 -11.45 1.47 3.73
N ARG A 193 -10.49 1.97 2.96
CA ARG A 193 -10.60 3.27 2.29
C ARG A 193 -11.74 3.30 1.29
N MET A 194 -11.94 2.23 0.52
CA MET A 194 -13.08 2.10 -0.41
C MET A 194 -14.42 2.13 0.32
N LEU A 195 -14.55 1.45 1.45
CA LEU A 195 -15.78 1.49 2.26
C LEU A 195 -16.08 2.88 2.80
N ALA A 196 -15.10 3.50 3.44
CA ALA A 196 -15.26 4.84 4.01
C ALA A 196 -15.55 5.86 2.90
N ALA A 197 -14.80 5.83 1.80
CA ALA A 197 -15.03 6.71 0.67
C ALA A 197 -16.40 6.48 0.01
N HIS A 198 -16.85 5.23 -0.12
CA HIS A 198 -18.19 4.92 -0.63
C HIS A 198 -19.27 5.58 0.23
N HIS A 199 -19.22 5.36 1.55
CA HIS A 199 -20.19 5.92 2.48
C HIS A 199 -20.22 7.45 2.43
N LEU A 200 -19.05 8.09 2.47
CA LEU A 200 -18.94 9.55 2.36
C LEU A 200 -19.51 10.08 1.05
N ALA A 201 -19.26 9.38 -0.07
CA ALA A 201 -19.75 9.76 -1.39
C ALA A 201 -21.25 9.47 -1.61
N LEU A 202 -21.92 8.71 -0.72
CA LEU A 202 -23.38 8.53 -0.81
C LEU A 202 -24.14 9.83 -0.55
N HIS A 203 -23.51 10.80 0.11
CA HIS A 203 -24.06 12.14 0.34
C HIS A 203 -23.91 13.07 -0.86
N GLU A 204 -23.08 12.72 -1.84
CA GLU A 204 -22.84 13.52 -3.03
C GLU A 204 -23.84 13.16 -4.14
N ASP A 205 -24.54 14.16 -4.68
CA ASP A 205 -25.38 13.94 -5.86
C ASP A 205 -24.54 14.14 -7.14
N LYS A 206 -23.67 13.16 -7.40
CA LYS A 206 -22.78 13.16 -8.57
C LYS A 206 -23.42 12.35 -9.71
N PRO A 207 -23.57 12.93 -10.92
CA PRO A 207 -24.15 12.21 -12.05
C PRO A 207 -23.26 11.02 -12.43
N ASP A 208 -23.88 9.90 -12.80
CA ASP A 208 -23.21 8.63 -13.12
C ASP A 208 -22.47 7.95 -11.96
N PHE A 209 -22.73 8.36 -10.72
CA PHE A 209 -22.13 7.75 -9.53
C PHE A 209 -23.17 7.30 -8.50
N VAL A 210 -22.86 6.18 -7.85
CA VAL A 210 -23.52 5.73 -6.61
C VAL A 210 -22.40 5.51 -5.59
N GLY A 211 -22.22 6.47 -4.69
CA GLY A 211 -21.00 6.58 -3.90
C GLY A 211 -19.77 6.65 -4.81
N ILE A 212 -18.78 5.79 -4.58
CA ILE A 212 -17.57 5.69 -5.43
C ILE A 212 -17.76 4.84 -6.71
N ILE A 213 -18.94 4.26 -6.94
CA ILE A 213 -19.18 3.36 -8.08
C ILE A 213 -19.63 4.20 -9.27
N CYS A 214 -18.86 4.19 -10.34
CA CYS A 214 -19.24 4.85 -11.59
C CYS A 214 -20.10 3.90 -12.42
N THR A 215 -21.33 4.28 -12.75
CA THR A 215 -22.28 3.44 -13.51
C THR A 215 -21.92 3.31 -14.99
N ARG A 216 -21.13 4.26 -15.52
CA ARG A 216 -20.75 4.35 -16.93
C ARG A 216 -19.28 4.73 -17.10
N LEU A 217 -18.38 3.98 -16.45
CA LEU A 217 -16.94 4.23 -16.49
C LEU A 217 -16.42 4.07 -17.93
N SER A 218 -15.65 5.05 -18.40
CA SER A 218 -14.92 4.96 -19.66
C SER A 218 -13.43 4.72 -19.37
N PRO A 219 -12.89 3.52 -19.66
CA PRO A 219 -11.47 3.22 -19.40
C PRO A 219 -10.55 4.19 -20.15
N LYS A 220 -10.90 4.54 -21.39
CA LYS A 220 -10.18 5.52 -22.19
C LYS A 220 -10.02 6.85 -21.46
N LYS A 221 -11.12 7.46 -21.00
CA LYS A 221 -11.07 8.75 -20.29
C LYS A 221 -10.25 8.68 -19.00
N LEU A 222 -10.35 7.55 -18.29
CA LEU A 222 -9.60 7.34 -17.06
C LEU A 222 -8.08 7.21 -17.33
N ILE A 223 -7.71 6.47 -18.37
CA ILE A 223 -6.32 6.35 -18.81
C ILE A 223 -5.79 7.71 -19.27
N GLU A 224 -6.54 8.44 -20.10
CA GLU A 224 -6.16 9.79 -20.57
C GLU A 224 -5.87 10.75 -19.41
N LYS A 225 -6.73 10.78 -18.38
CA LYS A 225 -6.51 11.55 -17.15
C LYS A 225 -5.13 11.25 -16.52
N TRP A 226 -4.77 9.98 -16.40
CA TRP A 226 -3.52 9.56 -15.76
C TRP A 226 -2.31 9.65 -16.68
N VAL A 227 -2.51 9.54 -18.00
CA VAL A 227 -1.49 9.86 -19.00
C VAL A 227 -1.08 11.32 -18.86
N ASP A 228 -2.04 12.24 -18.82
CA ASP A 228 -1.75 13.67 -18.69
C ASP A 228 -1.00 13.97 -17.38
N PHE A 229 -1.39 13.32 -16.29
CA PHE A 229 -0.70 13.44 -15.01
C PHE A 229 0.75 12.93 -15.08
N SER A 230 0.96 11.70 -15.52
CA SER A 230 2.30 11.10 -15.56
C SER A 230 3.21 11.79 -16.58
N ARG A 231 2.66 12.27 -17.70
CA ARG A 231 3.42 13.05 -18.69
C ARG A 231 3.93 14.35 -18.11
N ARG A 232 3.12 15.10 -17.34
CA ARG A 232 3.58 16.34 -16.67
C ARG A 232 4.74 16.08 -15.72
N LEU A 233 4.70 14.99 -14.95
CA LEU A 233 5.81 14.61 -14.06
C LEU A 233 7.06 14.22 -14.85
N CYS A 234 6.89 13.49 -15.95
CA CYS A 234 7.99 13.06 -16.81
C CYS A 234 8.64 14.25 -17.53
N GLU A 235 7.85 15.17 -18.09
CA GLU A 235 8.31 16.41 -18.72
C GLU A 235 9.06 17.29 -17.72
N HIS A 236 8.56 17.40 -16.49
CA HIS A 236 9.24 18.12 -15.42
C HIS A 236 10.63 17.51 -15.10
N GLN A 237 10.72 16.18 -15.04
CA GLN A 237 11.95 15.48 -14.65
C GLN A 237 12.98 15.36 -15.78
N TYR A 238 12.54 15.11 -17.01
CA TYR A 238 13.40 14.75 -18.15
C TYR A 238 13.35 15.77 -19.29
N GLY A 239 12.58 16.86 -19.16
CA GLY A 239 12.41 17.89 -20.19
C GLY A 239 11.48 17.49 -21.36
N ASN A 240 11.10 16.22 -21.46
CA ASN A 240 10.16 15.69 -22.43
C ASN A 240 9.45 14.44 -21.86
N ALA A 241 8.37 13.99 -22.51
CA ALA A 241 7.71 12.73 -22.20
C ALA A 241 7.25 12.01 -23.48
N PRO A 242 7.25 10.66 -23.50
CA PRO A 242 6.72 9.91 -24.62
C PRO A 242 5.22 10.17 -24.77
N ARG A 243 4.74 10.22 -26.02
CA ARG A 243 3.31 10.24 -26.30
C ARG A 243 2.72 8.88 -25.96
N VAL A 244 1.44 8.87 -25.60
CA VAL A 244 0.73 7.63 -25.28
C VAL A 244 -0.38 7.41 -26.30
N ARG A 245 -0.34 6.28 -27.00
CA ARG A 245 -1.38 5.86 -27.95
C ARG A 245 -2.26 4.79 -27.31
N ILE A 246 -3.57 5.02 -27.34
CA ILE A 246 -4.56 4.07 -26.81
C ILE A 246 -5.15 3.29 -27.97
N ASN A 247 -4.79 2.01 -28.07
CA ASN A 247 -5.29 1.08 -29.07
C ASN A 247 -6.64 0.48 -28.63
N ARG A 248 -7.48 0.17 -29.62
CA ARG A 248 -8.88 -0.29 -29.45
C ARG A 248 -9.71 0.67 -28.58
N PRO A 249 -9.82 1.96 -28.95
CA PRO A 249 -10.59 2.96 -28.21
C PRO A 249 -12.10 2.79 -28.45
N GLY A 250 -12.62 1.56 -28.39
CA GLY A 250 -14.07 1.34 -28.45
C GLY A 250 -14.75 2.18 -27.37
N ALA A 251 -15.99 2.62 -27.63
CA ALA A 251 -16.77 3.42 -26.70
C ALA A 251 -17.31 2.57 -25.52
N TRP A 252 -16.48 1.68 -24.98
CA TRP A 252 -16.81 0.79 -23.88
C TRP A 252 -17.15 1.60 -22.65
N ARG A 253 -18.33 1.33 -22.11
CA ARG A 253 -18.79 1.88 -20.85
C ARG A 253 -19.39 0.76 -20.03
N PHE A 254 -18.93 0.63 -18.81
CA PHE A 254 -19.45 -0.38 -17.89
C PHE A 254 -19.42 0.15 -16.45
N PRO A 255 -20.29 -0.36 -15.56
CA PRO A 255 -20.21 -0.05 -14.15
C PRO A 255 -18.89 -0.53 -13.54
N PHE A 256 -18.13 0.36 -12.90
CA PHE A 256 -16.86 0.01 -12.27
C PHE A 256 -16.49 1.01 -11.15
N ILE A 257 -15.60 0.60 -10.26
CA ILE A 257 -15.05 1.45 -9.20
C ILE A 257 -13.74 2.08 -9.71
N PRO A 258 -13.66 3.40 -9.95
CA PRO A 258 -12.42 4.02 -10.47
C PRO A 258 -11.26 3.97 -9.46
N LEU A 259 -11.55 3.95 -8.16
CA LEU A 259 -10.58 4.16 -7.09
C LEU A 259 -9.35 3.23 -7.16
N PRO A 260 -9.47 1.90 -7.36
CA PRO A 260 -8.29 1.04 -7.56
C PRO A 260 -7.44 1.42 -8.78
N LEU A 261 -8.08 1.80 -9.89
CA LEU A 261 -7.38 2.21 -11.11
C LEU A 261 -6.66 3.56 -10.94
N ASP A 262 -7.19 4.45 -10.10
CA ASP A 262 -6.53 5.70 -9.71
C ASP A 262 -5.20 5.47 -8.95
N TYR A 263 -4.99 4.29 -8.36
CA TYR A 263 -3.69 3.90 -7.78
C TYR A 263 -2.78 3.22 -8.80
N VAL A 264 -3.33 2.31 -9.61
CA VAL A 264 -2.52 1.44 -10.49
C VAL A 264 -2.01 2.17 -11.72
N LEU A 265 -2.87 2.91 -12.41
CA LEU A 265 -2.54 3.54 -13.69
C LEU A 265 -1.36 4.52 -13.61
N PRO A 266 -1.31 5.48 -12.66
CA PRO A 266 -0.18 6.40 -12.60
C PRO A 266 1.15 5.69 -12.32
N GLU A 267 1.17 4.63 -11.50
CA GLU A 267 2.40 3.89 -11.20
C GLU A 267 2.94 3.16 -12.43
N LEU A 268 2.08 2.45 -13.18
CA LEU A 268 2.49 1.77 -14.39
C LEU A 268 2.93 2.75 -15.49
N LEU A 269 2.22 3.87 -15.65
CA LEU A 269 2.57 4.91 -16.61
C LEU A 269 3.89 5.61 -16.26
N LYS A 270 4.11 5.95 -14.99
CA LYS A 270 5.40 6.52 -14.53
C LYS A 270 6.55 5.55 -14.82
N ASN A 271 6.39 4.27 -14.54
CA ASN A 271 7.40 3.25 -14.82
C ASN A 271 7.71 3.14 -16.32
N ALA A 272 6.68 3.08 -17.17
CA ALA A 272 6.85 3.00 -18.63
C ALA A 272 7.52 4.26 -19.20
N MET A 273 7.11 5.45 -18.76
CA MET A 273 7.71 6.72 -19.16
C MET A 273 9.17 6.82 -18.72
N ARG A 274 9.44 6.50 -17.45
CA ARG A 274 10.79 6.48 -16.89
C ARG A 274 11.72 5.55 -17.66
N ALA A 275 11.30 4.30 -17.89
CA ALA A 275 12.09 3.33 -18.66
C ALA A 275 12.35 3.81 -20.09
N THR A 276 11.37 4.47 -20.72
CA THR A 276 11.51 5.03 -22.07
C THR A 276 12.51 6.17 -22.11
N MET A 277 12.43 7.14 -21.18
CA MET A 277 13.34 8.28 -21.14
C MET A 277 14.78 7.85 -20.79
N GLU A 278 14.95 6.98 -19.79
CA GLU A 278 16.26 6.52 -19.34
C GLU A 278 16.98 5.61 -20.37
N SER A 279 16.24 4.99 -21.29
CA SER A 279 16.83 4.22 -22.40
C SER A 279 17.14 5.04 -23.65
N HIS A 280 16.71 6.30 -23.71
CA HIS A 280 16.87 7.19 -24.88
C HIS A 280 17.53 8.52 -24.48
N LEU A 281 18.49 8.49 -23.55
CA LEU A 281 19.18 9.67 -23.04
C LEU A 281 19.89 10.49 -24.13
N ASP A 282 20.33 9.84 -25.22
CA ASP A 282 21.00 10.50 -26.34
C ASP A 282 20.01 11.18 -27.30
N THR A 283 18.73 10.80 -27.24
CA THR A 283 17.66 11.32 -28.13
C THR A 283 16.39 11.68 -27.33
N PRO A 284 16.48 12.52 -26.28
CA PRO A 284 15.37 12.78 -25.37
C PRO A 284 14.19 13.49 -26.06
N TYR A 285 14.42 14.14 -27.20
CA TYR A 285 13.40 14.82 -28.00
C TYR A 285 12.68 13.89 -28.99
N ASN A 286 13.17 12.66 -29.20
CA ASN A 286 12.61 11.70 -30.14
C ASN A 286 12.56 10.30 -29.53
N VAL A 287 11.60 10.12 -28.63
CA VAL A 287 11.38 8.86 -27.91
C VAL A 287 10.16 8.11 -28.47
N PRO A 288 10.13 6.76 -28.41
CA PRO A 288 9.00 5.99 -28.92
C PRO A 288 7.73 6.22 -28.11
N ASP A 289 6.58 6.12 -28.77
CA ASP A 289 5.28 6.18 -28.12
C ASP A 289 5.07 4.97 -27.19
N ILE A 290 4.47 5.21 -26.03
CA ILE A 290 3.91 4.15 -25.18
C ILE A 290 2.57 3.72 -25.76
N VAL A 291 2.33 2.42 -25.88
CA VAL A 291 1.07 1.87 -26.39
C VAL A 291 0.29 1.26 -25.24
N VAL A 292 -0.94 1.70 -25.06
CA VAL A 292 -1.90 1.13 -24.11
C VAL A 292 -2.99 0.41 -24.89
N THR A 293 -3.19 -0.87 -24.64
CA THR A 293 -4.25 -1.64 -25.30
C THR A 293 -5.35 -1.96 -24.30
N ILE A 294 -6.59 -1.58 -24.63
CA ILE A 294 -7.76 -1.92 -23.82
C ILE A 294 -8.39 -3.18 -24.41
N ALA A 295 -8.41 -4.27 -23.63
CA ALA A 295 -9.11 -5.50 -23.97
C ALA A 295 -10.34 -5.68 -23.07
N ASN A 296 -11.47 -6.09 -23.66
CA ASN A 296 -12.71 -6.35 -22.94
C ASN A 296 -12.98 -7.86 -22.88
N ASN A 297 -12.05 -8.61 -22.29
CA ASN A 297 -12.23 -9.98 -21.79
C ASN A 297 -11.72 -9.94 -20.36
N ASP A 298 -12.57 -10.13 -19.35
CA ASP A 298 -12.32 -10.12 -17.88
C ASP A 298 -11.28 -9.14 -17.27
N ILE A 299 -10.91 -8.10 -18.01
CA ILE A 299 -10.05 -6.93 -17.69
C ILE A 299 -8.54 -7.22 -17.70
N ASP A 300 -8.02 -7.46 -18.90
CA ASP A 300 -6.58 -7.35 -19.20
C ASP A 300 -6.24 -5.91 -19.66
N LEU A 301 -5.29 -5.26 -18.98
CA LEU A 301 -4.67 -4.00 -19.39
C LEU A 301 -3.19 -4.27 -19.67
N ASP A 302 -2.80 -4.28 -20.94
CA ASP A 302 -1.40 -4.45 -21.35
C ASP A 302 -0.74 -3.07 -21.55
N LEU A 303 0.38 -2.86 -20.84
CA LEU A 303 1.21 -1.65 -20.86
C LEU A 303 2.64 -2.05 -21.22
N GLY A 304 2.97 -1.97 -22.51
CA GLY A 304 4.29 -2.36 -23.00
C GLY A 304 5.13 -1.17 -23.48
N PRO A 305 6.31 -0.90 -22.89
CA PRO A 305 7.38 -0.20 -23.59
C PRO A 305 8.05 -1.16 -24.59
N GLY A 306 8.49 -0.64 -25.76
CA GLY A 306 9.07 -1.45 -26.85
C GLY A 306 10.40 -2.17 -26.56
N ARG A 307 10.88 -2.24 -25.30
CA ARG A 307 12.02 -3.08 -24.88
C ARG A 307 11.76 -3.69 -23.50
N TRP A 308 11.98 -5.00 -23.44
CA TRP A 308 11.85 -5.87 -22.28
C TRP A 308 12.91 -5.57 -21.20
N HIS A 309 12.52 -5.65 -19.93
CA HIS A 309 13.48 -5.66 -18.81
C HIS A 309 14.46 -6.85 -18.98
N PRO A 310 15.74 -6.71 -18.57
CA PRO A 310 16.66 -7.85 -18.54
C PRO A 310 16.01 -9.03 -17.82
N HIS A 311 16.06 -10.23 -18.42
CA HIS A 311 15.36 -11.42 -17.90
C HIS A 311 15.75 -11.74 -16.44
N GLU A 312 16.94 -11.34 -16.02
CA GLU A 312 17.46 -11.50 -14.65
C GLU A 312 16.72 -10.68 -13.58
N LEU A 313 15.94 -9.66 -13.97
CA LEU A 313 15.22 -8.76 -13.05
C LEU A 313 13.71 -9.05 -12.97
N LEU A 314 13.17 -9.91 -13.84
CA LEU A 314 11.73 -10.20 -13.92
C LEU A 314 11.16 -10.78 -12.60
N ASP A 315 11.95 -11.57 -11.87
CA ASP A 315 11.51 -12.12 -10.59
C ASP A 315 11.47 -11.06 -9.48
N LYS A 316 12.27 -9.99 -9.62
CA LYS A 316 12.46 -8.96 -8.60
C LYS A 316 11.56 -7.72 -8.78
N VAL A 317 11.05 -7.46 -9.99
CA VAL A 317 10.16 -6.29 -10.23
C VAL A 317 8.85 -6.36 -9.46
N THR A 318 8.47 -7.56 -8.98
CA THR A 318 7.30 -7.76 -8.13
C THR A 318 7.63 -7.78 -6.64
N GLU A 319 8.86 -7.45 -6.24
CA GLU A 319 9.25 -7.35 -4.84
C GLU A 319 9.06 -5.93 -4.32
N TYR A 320 8.59 -5.81 -3.08
CA TYR A 320 8.52 -4.51 -2.42
C TYR A 320 9.95 -3.97 -2.20
N HIS A 321 10.12 -2.65 -2.33
CA HIS A 321 11.43 -1.97 -2.19
C HIS A 321 12.48 -2.31 -3.26
N PHE A 322 12.15 -3.11 -4.28
CA PHE A 322 12.98 -3.22 -5.45
C PHE A 322 12.74 -2.01 -6.35
N SER A 323 13.80 -1.25 -6.64
CA SER A 323 13.75 -0.15 -7.60
C SER A 323 15.10 0.05 -8.26
N THR A 324 15.08 0.30 -9.57
CA THR A 324 16.26 0.72 -10.33
C THR A 324 16.47 2.25 -10.29
N ALA A 325 15.66 2.99 -9.52
CA ALA A 325 15.75 4.45 -9.38
C ALA A 325 17.12 4.95 -8.93
N GLU A 326 17.70 4.29 -7.92
CA GLU A 326 18.95 4.72 -7.32
C GLU A 326 20.13 4.54 -8.28
N ALA A 327 20.14 3.47 -9.08
CA ALA A 327 21.15 3.22 -10.10
C ALA A 327 21.09 4.28 -11.23
N SER A 328 19.89 4.65 -11.67
CA SER A 328 19.71 5.69 -12.69
C SER A 328 20.04 7.09 -12.16
N ALA A 329 19.81 7.37 -10.87
CA ALA A 329 20.14 8.66 -10.26
C ALA A 329 21.66 8.90 -10.15
N GLN A 330 22.47 7.85 -10.20
CA GLN A 330 23.93 7.91 -10.18
C GLN A 330 24.54 8.06 -11.58
N ASP A 331 23.74 8.02 -12.67
CA ASP A 331 24.23 8.25 -14.02
C ASP A 331 24.64 9.73 -14.19
N PRO A 332 25.91 10.04 -14.51
CA PRO A 332 26.40 11.40 -14.68
C PRO A 332 25.61 12.21 -15.72
N ARG A 333 24.94 11.55 -16.66
CA ARG A 333 24.09 12.17 -17.69
C ARG A 333 22.74 12.66 -17.14
N LEU A 334 22.29 12.10 -16.02
CA LEU A 334 21.07 12.48 -15.30
C LEU A 334 21.36 13.38 -14.07
N GLY A 335 22.63 13.48 -13.65
CA GLY A 335 23.12 14.20 -12.47
C GLY A 335 23.67 15.61 -12.72
N GLY A 336 23.04 16.40 -13.60
CA GLY A 336 23.49 17.77 -13.88
C GLY A 336 23.21 18.78 -12.75
N PRO A 337 23.94 19.92 -12.69
CA PRO A 337 23.85 20.96 -11.64
C PRO A 337 22.46 21.61 -11.49
N PHE A 338 21.51 21.26 -12.35
CA PHE A 338 20.12 21.71 -12.29
C PHE A 338 19.32 21.03 -11.16
N ARG A 339 19.70 19.81 -10.75
CA ARG A 339 18.98 19.04 -9.73
C ARG A 339 19.12 19.66 -8.32
N THR A 340 20.29 20.19 -7.99
CA THR A 340 20.58 20.82 -6.68
C THR A 340 19.87 22.16 -6.47
N LEU A 341 19.48 22.85 -7.56
CA LEU A 341 18.71 24.09 -7.50
C LEU A 341 17.19 23.87 -7.45
N MET A 342 16.70 22.69 -7.88
CA MET A 342 15.27 22.38 -7.98
C MET A 342 14.64 21.80 -6.71
N ASP A 343 15.43 21.17 -5.83
CA ASP A 343 14.96 20.69 -4.52
C ASP A 343 14.52 21.82 -3.56
N ALA A 344 14.84 23.09 -3.88
CA ALA A 344 14.49 24.26 -3.08
C ALA A 344 13.07 24.83 -3.33
N SER A 345 12.34 24.30 -4.31
CA SER A 345 11.04 24.86 -4.75
C SER A 345 9.95 23.80 -4.67
N GLY A 346 9.22 23.71 -3.55
CA GLY A 346 8.16 22.73 -3.28
C GLY A 346 7.49 22.10 -4.50
N GLN A 347 7.94 20.90 -4.87
CA GLN A 347 7.66 20.20 -6.13
C GLN A 347 6.61 19.07 -5.98
N PRO A 348 5.96 18.65 -7.09
CA PRO A 348 5.16 17.43 -7.15
C PRO A 348 6.03 16.17 -7.01
N GLY A 349 5.42 15.07 -6.52
CA GLY A 349 6.12 13.86 -6.09
C GLY A 349 6.95 13.13 -7.17
N PRO A 350 7.85 12.22 -6.76
CA PRO A 350 8.87 11.60 -7.63
C PRO A 350 8.29 10.71 -8.73
N MET A 351 9.05 10.55 -9.82
CA MET A 351 8.76 9.65 -10.96
C MET A 351 8.82 8.15 -10.61
N HIS A 352 9.10 7.79 -9.36
CA HIS A 352 9.04 6.44 -8.84
C HIS A 352 8.17 6.40 -7.58
N GLY A 353 7.23 5.45 -7.51
CA GLY A 353 6.50 5.15 -6.28
C GLY A 353 7.39 4.45 -5.24
N SER A 354 6.90 4.32 -4.01
CA SER A 354 7.61 3.70 -2.87
C SER A 354 7.76 2.17 -2.98
N GLY A 355 7.86 1.62 -4.20
CA GLY A 355 8.13 0.21 -4.47
C GLY A 355 6.97 -0.73 -4.13
N THR A 356 5.74 -0.43 -4.54
CA THR A 356 4.61 -1.38 -4.44
C THR A 356 4.51 -2.24 -5.71
N PRO A 357 4.65 -3.57 -5.62
CA PRO A 357 4.37 -4.49 -6.72
C PRO A 357 2.92 -4.40 -7.16
N THR A 358 2.71 -4.19 -8.45
CA THR A 358 1.38 -4.39 -9.06
C THR A 358 1.38 -5.79 -9.67
N GLN A 359 0.71 -6.76 -9.04
CA GLN A 359 0.48 -8.07 -9.67
C GLN A 359 -0.86 -8.07 -10.41
N ILE A 360 -0.80 -8.33 -11.71
CA ILE A 360 -1.90 -8.92 -12.49
C ILE A 360 -1.55 -10.41 -12.57
N ARG A 361 -2.40 -11.27 -12.01
CA ARG A 361 -2.23 -12.74 -12.11
C ARG A 361 -2.87 -13.19 -13.42
N ASP A 362 -2.07 -13.65 -14.37
CA ASP A 362 -2.55 -14.41 -15.52
C ASP A 362 -2.93 -15.83 -15.09
N PRO A 363 -4.16 -16.30 -15.35
CA PRO A 363 -4.46 -17.72 -15.30
C PRO A 363 -4.06 -18.36 -16.64
N HIS A 364 -2.82 -18.83 -16.74
CA HIS A 364 -2.46 -19.73 -17.84
C HIS A 364 -3.17 -21.09 -17.66
N PRO A 365 -3.91 -21.60 -18.67
CA PRO A 365 -4.35 -22.98 -18.67
C PRO A 365 -3.21 -23.91 -19.13
N ASN A 366 -3.12 -25.08 -18.48
CA ASN A 366 -2.21 -26.16 -18.82
C ASN A 366 -2.25 -26.53 -20.32
N PRO A 367 -1.10 -26.76 -20.98
CA PRO A 367 -1.06 -27.23 -22.36
C PRO A 367 -1.32 -28.74 -22.39
N GLY A 368 -2.54 -29.14 -22.72
CA GLY A 368 -2.82 -30.56 -22.92
C GLY A 368 -4.28 -30.93 -22.87
N GLN A 369 -5.08 -30.46 -23.84
CA GLN A 369 -6.28 -31.13 -24.33
C GLN A 369 -6.86 -30.33 -25.50
N THR A 370 -6.69 -30.84 -26.73
CA THR A 370 -7.46 -30.42 -27.89
C THR A 370 -8.73 -31.27 -27.98
N PRO A 371 -9.93 -30.66 -28.09
CA PRO A 371 -11.08 -31.34 -28.67
C PRO A 371 -11.46 -30.74 -30.02
N LYS A 372 -11.86 -31.66 -30.89
CA LYS A 372 -12.11 -31.54 -32.33
C LYS A 372 -13.26 -30.57 -32.68
N ILE A 373 -13.08 -29.91 -33.82
CA ILE A 373 -14.09 -29.13 -34.53
C ILE A 373 -15.21 -30.06 -35.02
N GLY A 374 -16.46 -29.69 -34.74
CA GLY A 374 -17.68 -30.34 -35.23
C GLY A 374 -18.74 -29.28 -35.56
N ASP A 375 -19.36 -29.44 -36.72
CA ASP A 375 -20.14 -28.47 -37.48
C ASP A 375 -21.59 -28.17 -36.97
N ARG A 376 -22.02 -26.91 -37.20
CA ARG A 376 -23.40 -26.36 -37.40
C ARG A 376 -24.37 -26.19 -36.21
N PRO A 377 -25.44 -25.36 -36.34
CA PRO A 377 -25.62 -24.12 -37.11
C PRO A 377 -26.20 -22.94 -36.28
N GLN A 378 -26.13 -21.73 -36.85
CA GLN A 378 -26.73 -20.49 -36.33
C GLN A 378 -28.26 -20.62 -36.13
N LYS A 379 -28.74 -20.27 -34.93
CA LYS A 379 -30.11 -19.77 -34.73
C LYS A 379 -30.12 -18.58 -33.77
N LEU A 380 -30.60 -17.47 -34.31
CA LEU A 380 -30.94 -16.21 -33.66
C LEU A 380 -32.13 -16.44 -32.73
N GLY A 381 -32.03 -16.05 -31.46
CA GLY A 381 -33.12 -16.18 -30.48
C GLY A 381 -32.86 -15.30 -29.25
N THR A 382 -33.53 -14.15 -29.21
CA THR A 382 -33.56 -13.19 -28.11
C THR A 382 -34.30 -13.74 -26.89
N THR A 383 -33.62 -13.86 -25.75
CA THR A 383 -34.21 -13.88 -24.40
C THR A 383 -33.18 -13.38 -23.36
N PRO A 384 -33.60 -12.69 -22.27
CA PRO A 384 -32.69 -12.01 -21.36
C PRO A 384 -31.92 -13.02 -20.49
N GLY A 385 -30.59 -12.95 -20.55
CA GLY A 385 -29.70 -13.81 -19.78
C GLY A 385 -29.83 -13.56 -18.28
N LYS A 386 -30.33 -14.58 -17.56
CA LYS A 386 -30.13 -14.76 -16.13
C LYS A 386 -28.62 -14.82 -15.84
N PHE A 387 -28.10 -13.89 -15.02
CA PHE A 387 -26.76 -14.01 -14.45
C PHE A 387 -26.77 -15.09 -13.36
N GLY A 388 -26.47 -16.33 -13.75
CA GLY A 388 -26.06 -17.38 -12.83
C GLY A 388 -24.54 -17.49 -12.89
N MET A 389 -23.84 -17.14 -11.81
CA MET A 389 -22.48 -17.64 -11.57
C MET A 389 -22.56 -18.67 -10.46
N CYS A 390 -22.26 -19.92 -10.81
CA CYS A 390 -22.20 -21.02 -9.86
C CYS A 390 -21.00 -20.88 -8.90
N PRO A 391 -21.15 -21.34 -7.64
CA PRO A 391 -20.13 -21.29 -6.60
C PRO A 391 -19.21 -22.51 -6.67
N GLY A 392 -17.92 -22.32 -6.41
CA GLY A 392 -17.01 -23.46 -6.26
C GLY A 392 -15.55 -23.04 -6.09
N LEU A 393 -15.10 -23.00 -4.84
CA LEU A 393 -13.89 -23.66 -4.33
C LEU A 393 -13.72 -23.24 -2.88
N GLY A 394 -14.30 -24.05 -1.99
CA GLY A 394 -13.98 -24.02 -0.57
C GLY A 394 -12.61 -24.65 -0.33
N PHE A 395 -11.90 -24.13 0.67
CA PHE A 395 -10.91 -24.90 1.40
C PHE A 395 -11.20 -24.73 2.88
N GLY A 396 -11.38 -25.88 3.52
CA GLY A 396 -11.80 -26.03 4.90
C GLY A 396 -10.69 -25.67 5.87
N GLY A 397 -11.11 -25.40 7.10
CA GLY A 397 -10.21 -25.23 8.22
C GLY A 397 -9.48 -26.53 8.57
N ILE A 398 -8.25 -26.34 9.04
CA ILE A 398 -7.79 -26.81 10.34
C ILE A 398 -7.04 -25.64 10.96
#